data_AF-V5EV91-F1
#
_entry.id   AF-V5EV91-F1
#
_cell.length_a   1.000
_cell.length_b   1.000
_cell.length_c   1.000
_cell.angle_alpha   90.00
_cell.angle_beta   90.00
_cell.angle_gamma   90.00
#
_symmetry.space_group_name_H-M   'P 1'
#
loop_
_entity.id
_entity.type
_entity.pdbx_description
1 polymer ?
#
loop_
_entity_poly.entity_id
_entity_poly.type
_entity_poly.pdbx_seq_one_letter_code
_entity_poly.pdbx_strand_id
1 'polypeptide(L)'
;MKLPMMLRTTTQRGTFASAAVRLIPTRSATAVAVRAVSSTAQASNRPSTVQARVQLISNRSFSTSQKWAHPTAKYTASPLTDGEYHKLSNHVLDSLTETFEMLLEEADIEALEEDARSKNQGATRGSPASEWDIECASGVMNLRCGVHGIWVINKQPPNKQIWLSSPKSGPKRFDYDADSKTWFCLKEGETSTLHEILQEELSQVFDTDVEVLLEDE
;
A
#
# COMPACT_ATOMS: atom_id res chain seq x y z
N MET A 1 -36.78 -62.09 15.74
CA MET A 1 -35.42 -61.51 15.65
C MET A 1 -35.45 -60.08 16.18
N LYS A 2 -34.48 -59.73 17.04
CA LYS A 2 -34.06 -58.39 17.51
C LYS A 2 -35.04 -57.53 18.35
N LEU A 3 -34.59 -57.31 19.60
CA LEU A 3 -35.04 -56.30 20.58
C LEU A 3 -34.74 -54.85 20.13
N PRO A 4 -35.41 -53.84 20.72
CA PRO A 4 -35.37 -52.44 20.28
C PRO A 4 -34.13 -51.69 20.80
N MET A 5 -33.54 -50.82 19.96
CA MET A 5 -32.54 -49.85 20.38
C MET A 5 -33.21 -48.57 20.89
N MET A 6 -33.06 -48.30 22.18
CA MET A 6 -33.34 -47.01 22.80
C MET A 6 -32.08 -46.12 22.81
N LEU A 7 -32.29 -44.85 22.41
CA LEU A 7 -31.64 -43.59 22.86
C LEU A 7 -30.10 -43.51 22.81
N ARG A 8 -29.53 -42.44 22.26
CA ARG A 8 -29.36 -41.16 22.99
C ARG A 8 -29.20 -39.98 22.04
N THR A 9 -29.97 -38.94 22.32
CA THR A 9 -29.79 -37.57 21.86
C THR A 9 -28.59 -36.94 22.57
N THR A 10 -27.75 -36.19 21.86
CA THR A 10 -26.95 -35.12 22.47
C THR A 10 -26.90 -33.93 21.52
N THR A 11 -27.50 -32.83 21.97
CA THR A 11 -27.43 -31.50 21.38
C THR A 11 -26.35 -30.75 22.13
N GLN A 12 -25.31 -30.25 21.45
CA GLN A 12 -24.43 -29.25 22.02
C GLN A 12 -24.56 -27.95 21.24
N ARG A 13 -25.08 -26.94 21.94
CA ARG A 13 -25.27 -25.55 21.50
C ARG A 13 -24.50 -24.69 22.50
N GLY A 14 -23.90 -23.61 22.03
CA GLY A 14 -23.75 -22.40 22.84
C GLY A 14 -22.32 -22.01 23.19
N THR A 15 -21.76 -21.19 22.31
CA THR A 15 -20.69 -20.23 22.56
C THR A 15 -21.07 -19.23 23.65
N PHE A 16 -20.13 -18.92 24.56
CA PHE A 16 -20.11 -17.63 25.27
C PHE A 16 -18.69 -17.07 25.23
N ALA A 17 -18.52 -16.02 24.44
CA ALA A 17 -17.33 -15.17 24.44
C ALA A 17 -17.42 -14.19 25.61
N SER A 18 -16.38 -14.17 26.45
CA SER A 18 -16.24 -13.21 27.55
C SER A 18 -15.68 -11.90 27.01
N ALA A 19 -16.44 -10.82 27.14
CA ALA A 19 -16.04 -9.46 26.77
C ALA A 19 -15.29 -8.80 27.94
N ALA A 20 -14.03 -8.43 27.74
CA ALA A 20 -13.25 -7.63 28.68
C ALA A 20 -13.46 -6.14 28.40
N VAL A 21 -14.08 -5.45 29.36
CA VAL A 21 -14.32 -4.01 29.38
C VAL A 21 -12.99 -3.28 29.55
N ARG A 22 -12.59 -2.46 28.56
CA ARG A 22 -11.45 -1.54 28.66
C ARG A 22 -11.87 -0.26 29.39
N LEU A 23 -11.25 -0.01 30.53
CA LEU A 23 -11.38 1.24 31.29
C LEU A 23 -10.49 2.33 30.66
N ILE A 24 -11.07 3.50 30.39
CA ILE A 24 -10.38 4.71 29.93
C ILE A 24 -10.05 5.56 31.17
N PRO A 25 -8.79 5.92 31.44
CA PRO A 25 -8.48 6.90 32.47
C PRO A 25 -8.58 8.32 31.91
N THR A 26 -9.50 9.11 32.45
CA THR A 26 -9.55 10.57 32.33
C THR A 26 -8.53 11.18 33.31
N ARG A 27 -7.51 11.89 32.81
CA ARG A 27 -6.66 12.75 33.66
C ARG A 27 -6.95 14.20 33.35
N SER A 28 -7.68 14.84 34.25
CA SER A 28 -7.72 16.29 34.40
C SER A 28 -6.49 16.73 35.20
N ALA A 29 -5.75 17.72 34.73
CA ALA A 29 -4.66 18.33 35.47
C ALA A 29 -5.01 19.79 35.78
N THR A 30 -5.40 20.04 37.04
CA THR A 30 -5.48 21.38 37.65
C THR A 30 -4.10 21.79 38.13
N ALA A 31 -3.56 22.88 37.60
CA ALA A 31 -2.30 23.46 38.08
C ALA A 31 -2.56 24.27 39.36
N VAL A 32 -1.92 23.87 40.47
CA VAL A 32 -1.86 24.65 41.71
C VAL A 32 -0.59 25.49 41.69
N ALA A 33 -0.76 26.79 41.71
CA ALA A 33 0.30 27.76 41.96
C ALA A 33 0.52 27.91 43.47
N VAL A 34 1.77 27.87 43.93
CA VAL A 34 2.16 28.44 45.23
C VAL A 34 3.45 29.24 45.04
N ARG A 35 3.41 30.48 45.54
CA ARG A 35 4.47 31.50 45.47
C ARG A 35 5.44 31.41 46.66
N ALA A 36 6.53 32.17 46.47
CA ALA A 36 7.35 32.88 47.46
C ALA A 36 8.52 32.06 48.07
N VAL A 37 9.71 32.60 48.34
CA VAL A 37 10.14 33.97 48.70
C VAL A 37 11.60 34.25 48.26
N SER A 38 11.93 35.54 48.23
CA SER A 38 13.16 36.23 47.79
C SER A 38 14.37 36.12 48.74
N SER A 39 15.60 36.31 48.23
CA SER A 39 16.62 37.16 48.89
C SER A 39 17.74 37.65 47.93
N THR A 40 17.99 38.97 47.98
CA THR A 40 19.27 39.72 47.85
C THR A 40 20.25 39.40 46.71
N ALA A 41 20.36 40.24 45.67
CA ALA A 41 21.11 41.51 45.56
C ALA A 41 22.62 41.36 45.26
N GLN A 42 23.04 41.74 44.05
CA GLN A 42 23.96 42.86 43.79
C GLN A 42 24.24 43.03 42.29
N ALA A 43 24.32 44.29 41.88
CA ALA A 43 24.39 44.77 40.51
C ALA A 43 25.83 44.82 39.98
N SER A 44 26.00 44.61 38.67
CA SER A 44 27.12 45.17 37.92
C SER A 44 26.72 45.37 36.45
N ASN A 45 26.91 46.60 35.98
CA ASN A 45 26.49 47.15 34.70
C ASN A 45 27.31 46.61 33.52
N ARG A 46 26.62 46.16 32.46
CA ARG A 46 27.10 46.24 31.07
C ARG A 46 25.91 46.41 30.10
N PRO A 47 25.99 47.33 29.12
CA PRO A 47 24.96 47.45 28.10
C PRO A 47 25.29 46.48 26.95
N SER A 48 24.38 45.55 26.68
CA SER A 48 24.44 44.72 25.47
C SER A 48 23.03 44.51 24.93
N THR A 49 22.80 45.14 23.78
CA THR A 49 21.91 44.80 22.66
C THR A 49 20.94 43.65 22.89
N VAL A 50 19.64 43.94 22.83
CA VAL A 50 18.62 42.94 22.45
C VAL A 50 17.69 43.58 21.42
N GLN A 51 17.95 43.29 20.15
CA GLN A 51 16.98 43.51 19.08
C GLN A 51 15.77 42.61 19.35
N ALA A 52 14.59 43.20 19.49
CA ALA A 52 13.34 42.45 19.53
C ALA A 52 13.10 41.83 18.14
N ARG A 53 13.46 40.56 17.98
CA ARG A 53 13.07 39.77 16.80
C ARG A 53 11.59 39.39 16.95
N VAL A 54 10.72 40.23 16.39
CA VAL A 54 9.32 39.87 16.16
C VAL A 54 9.33 38.65 15.23
N GLN A 55 8.98 37.48 15.75
CA GLN A 55 8.74 36.31 14.91
C GLN A 55 7.42 36.54 14.16
N LEU A 56 7.56 36.95 12.90
CA LEU A 56 6.46 37.00 11.95
C LEU A 56 5.89 35.58 11.83
N ILE A 57 4.59 35.50 12.09
CA ILE A 57 3.78 34.31 11.86
C ILE A 57 3.92 33.98 10.37
N SER A 58 4.55 32.85 10.07
CA SER A 58 4.69 32.37 8.70
C SER A 58 3.30 32.02 8.18
N ASN A 59 2.78 32.86 7.27
CA ASN A 59 1.57 32.54 6.52
C ASN A 59 1.84 31.24 5.75
N ARG A 60 1.17 30.15 6.14
CA ARG A 60 1.07 28.96 5.28
C ARG A 60 0.32 29.36 4.02
N SER A 61 1.06 29.63 2.96
CA SER A 61 0.53 29.71 1.62
C SER A 61 -0.04 28.34 1.26
N PHE A 62 -1.35 28.26 1.09
CA PHE A 62 -1.96 27.12 0.41
C PHE A 62 -1.53 27.22 -1.06
N SER A 63 -0.55 26.40 -1.44
CA SER A 63 -0.20 26.21 -2.84
C SER A 63 -1.42 25.60 -3.53
N THR A 64 -2.16 26.44 -4.26
CA THR A 64 -3.17 25.96 -5.19
C THR A 64 -2.38 25.43 -6.37
N SER A 65 -1.96 24.17 -6.30
CA SER A 65 -1.40 23.50 -7.46
C SER A 65 -2.46 23.58 -8.57
N GLN A 66 -2.08 24.15 -9.71
CA GLN A 66 -2.91 24.08 -10.90
C GLN A 66 -3.03 22.60 -11.26
N LYS A 67 -4.09 21.97 -10.79
CA LYS A 67 -4.51 20.65 -11.25
C LYS A 67 -4.88 20.83 -12.71
N TRP A 68 -3.99 20.41 -13.61
CA TRP A 68 -4.38 20.17 -14.99
C TRP A 68 -5.56 19.19 -14.93
N ALA A 69 -6.72 19.64 -15.39
CA ALA A 69 -7.85 18.76 -15.60
C ALA A 69 -7.49 17.88 -16.80
N HIS A 70 -6.87 16.73 -16.53
CA HIS A 70 -6.75 15.67 -17.52
C HIS A 70 -8.18 15.27 -17.92
N PRO A 71 -8.50 15.14 -19.22
CA PRO A 71 -9.79 14.61 -19.64
C PRO A 71 -9.89 13.20 -19.06
N THR A 72 -10.64 13.02 -17.97
CA THR A 72 -10.81 11.72 -17.36
C THR A 72 -11.58 10.87 -18.34
N ALA A 73 -10.93 9.84 -18.90
CA ALA A 73 -11.61 8.85 -19.73
C ALA A 73 -12.83 8.35 -18.94
N LYS A 74 -14.00 8.31 -19.59
CA LYS A 74 -15.22 7.79 -18.97
C LYS A 74 -15.00 6.29 -18.78
N TYR A 75 -14.77 5.85 -17.55
CA TYR A 75 -14.71 4.44 -17.20
C TYR A 75 -16.04 4.04 -16.55
N THR A 76 -16.43 2.78 -16.68
CA THR A 76 -17.58 2.23 -15.97
C THR A 76 -17.22 0.90 -15.32
N ALA A 77 -17.31 0.86 -13.99
CA ALA A 77 -17.19 -0.41 -13.25
C ALA A 77 -18.31 -1.35 -13.71
N SER A 78 -17.92 -2.40 -14.43
CA SER A 78 -18.87 -3.32 -15.04
C SER A 78 -19.27 -4.40 -14.04
N PRO A 79 -20.58 -4.76 -13.94
CA PRO A 79 -21.01 -5.84 -13.08
C PRO A 79 -20.53 -7.18 -13.64
N LEU A 80 -19.49 -7.74 -13.04
CA LEU A 80 -18.95 -9.05 -13.42
C LEU A 80 -19.67 -10.19 -12.69
N THR A 81 -19.96 -11.28 -13.41
CA THR A 81 -20.31 -12.55 -12.77
C THR A 81 -19.09 -13.13 -12.06
N ASP A 82 -19.32 -14.09 -11.17
CA ASP A 82 -18.25 -14.78 -10.46
C ASP A 82 -17.28 -15.48 -11.42
N GLY A 83 -17.81 -16.22 -12.39
CA GLY A 83 -17.02 -16.93 -13.39
C GLY A 83 -16.20 -16.00 -14.30
N GLU A 84 -16.76 -14.88 -14.74
CA GLU A 84 -16.03 -13.90 -15.57
C GLU A 84 -14.89 -13.27 -14.79
N TYR A 85 -15.15 -12.82 -13.56
CA TYR A 85 -14.09 -12.30 -12.70
C TYR A 85 -12.98 -13.33 -12.49
N HIS A 86 -13.31 -14.59 -12.21
CA HIS A 86 -12.30 -15.62 -12.00
C HIS A 86 -11.43 -15.84 -13.23
N LYS A 87 -12.02 -15.85 -14.43
CA LYS A 87 -11.29 -15.94 -15.70
C LYS A 87 -10.35 -14.75 -15.90
N LEU A 88 -10.88 -13.53 -15.89
CA LEU A 88 -10.12 -12.30 -16.13
C LEU A 88 -9.00 -12.11 -15.10
N SER A 89 -9.31 -12.32 -13.82
CA SER A 89 -8.31 -12.14 -12.76
C SER A 89 -7.27 -13.26 -12.71
N ASN A 90 -7.61 -14.50 -13.14
CA ASN A 90 -6.58 -15.53 -13.32
C ASN A 90 -5.65 -15.14 -14.46
N HIS A 91 -6.22 -14.77 -15.61
CA HIS A 91 -5.45 -14.34 -16.79
C HIS A 91 -4.44 -13.25 -16.45
N VAL A 92 -4.85 -12.22 -15.69
CA VAL A 92 -3.92 -11.17 -15.23
C VAL A 92 -2.76 -11.74 -14.41
N LEU A 93 -3.03 -12.62 -13.43
CA LEU A 93 -1.96 -13.17 -12.60
C LEU A 93 -1.04 -14.09 -13.39
N ASP A 94 -1.60 -14.90 -14.29
CA ASP A 94 -0.85 -15.85 -15.11
C ASP A 94 0.08 -15.10 -16.10
N SER A 95 -0.47 -14.12 -16.84
CA SER A 95 0.29 -13.28 -17.78
C SER A 95 1.39 -12.48 -17.08
N LEU A 96 1.07 -11.88 -15.92
CA LEU A 96 2.09 -11.17 -15.14
C LEU A 96 3.20 -12.12 -14.69
N THR A 97 2.83 -13.33 -14.24
CA THR A 97 3.82 -14.32 -13.80
C THR A 97 4.79 -14.65 -14.93
N GLU A 98 4.27 -14.96 -16.12
CA GLU A 98 5.10 -15.24 -17.31
C GLU A 98 5.98 -14.04 -17.70
N THR A 99 5.41 -12.83 -17.73
CA THR A 99 6.15 -11.60 -18.04
C THR A 99 7.32 -11.41 -17.09
N PHE A 100 7.10 -11.63 -15.79
CA PHE A 100 8.14 -11.46 -14.78
C PHE A 100 9.19 -12.56 -14.78
N GLU A 101 8.80 -13.81 -14.98
CA GLU A 101 9.76 -14.90 -15.12
C GLU A 101 10.72 -14.62 -16.29
N MET A 102 10.20 -14.17 -17.43
CA MET A 102 11.01 -13.76 -18.58
C MET A 102 11.93 -12.57 -18.24
N LEU A 103 11.42 -11.53 -17.57
CA LEU A 103 12.25 -10.39 -17.16
C LEU A 103 13.37 -10.79 -16.20
N LEU A 104 13.11 -11.70 -15.26
CA LEU A 104 14.12 -12.19 -14.32
C LEU A 104 15.19 -13.04 -15.01
N GLU A 105 14.84 -13.75 -16.08
CA GLU A 105 15.79 -14.51 -16.90
C GLU A 105 16.67 -13.61 -17.79
N GLU A 106 16.12 -12.52 -18.32
CA GLU A 106 16.83 -11.60 -19.22
C GLU A 106 17.65 -10.53 -18.47
N ALA A 107 17.21 -10.10 -17.29
CA ALA A 107 17.82 -8.99 -16.57
C ALA A 107 19.19 -9.33 -15.96
N ASP A 108 20.13 -8.39 -16.10
CA ASP A 108 21.40 -8.42 -15.36
C ASP A 108 21.18 -7.91 -13.93
N ILE A 109 20.74 -8.82 -13.05
CA ILE A 109 20.45 -8.50 -11.64
C ILE A 109 21.69 -7.95 -10.93
N GLU A 110 22.90 -8.42 -11.25
CA GLU A 110 24.13 -7.94 -10.63
C GLU A 110 24.37 -6.46 -10.97
N ALA A 111 24.17 -6.07 -12.23
CA ALA A 111 24.26 -4.67 -12.66
C ALA A 111 23.21 -3.78 -12.00
N LEU A 112 21.95 -4.25 -11.91
CA LEU A 112 20.87 -3.52 -11.23
C LEU A 112 21.17 -3.30 -9.73
N GLU A 113 21.68 -4.32 -9.05
CA GLU A 113 22.10 -4.20 -7.65
C GLU A 113 23.31 -3.26 -7.46
N GLU A 114 24.25 -3.24 -8.40
CA GLU A 114 25.38 -2.32 -8.37
C GLU A 114 24.95 -0.86 -8.55
N ASP A 115 24.06 -0.59 -9.51
CA ASP A 115 23.50 0.76 -9.71
C ASP A 115 22.75 1.23 -8.46
N ALA A 116 21.91 0.36 -7.86
CA ALA A 116 21.21 0.70 -6.63
C ALA A 116 22.17 0.97 -5.46
N ARG A 117 23.27 0.20 -5.36
CA ARG A 117 24.34 0.45 -4.36
C ARG A 117 25.00 1.80 -4.58
N SER A 118 25.25 2.19 -5.84
CA SER A 118 25.84 3.49 -6.18
C SER A 118 24.93 4.66 -5.76
N LYS A 119 23.61 4.46 -5.83
CA LYS A 119 22.57 5.40 -5.39
C LYS A 119 22.34 5.39 -3.87
N ASN A 120 23.16 4.67 -3.10
CA ASN A 120 22.99 4.40 -1.66
C ASN A 120 21.62 3.76 -1.31
N GLN A 121 20.96 3.12 -2.29
CA GLN A 121 19.73 2.35 -2.11
C GLN A 121 20.11 0.87 -1.87
N GLY A 122 20.90 0.63 -0.82
CA GLY A 122 21.27 -0.73 -0.44
C GLY A 122 20.27 -1.32 0.54
N ALA A 123 19.62 -2.43 0.18
CA ALA A 123 18.95 -3.24 1.19
C ALA A 123 19.98 -3.80 2.18
N THR A 124 19.54 -4.07 3.41
CA THR A 124 20.36 -4.80 4.36
C THR A 124 20.62 -6.20 3.78
N ARG A 125 21.88 -6.52 3.47
CA ARG A 125 22.30 -7.84 2.98
C ARG A 125 21.70 -8.94 3.85
N GLY A 126 20.98 -9.88 3.23
CA GLY A 126 20.35 -11.02 3.92
C GLY A 126 18.91 -10.80 4.38
N SER A 127 18.28 -9.69 3.98
CA SER A 127 16.82 -9.55 4.10
C SER A 127 16.12 -10.35 2.99
N PRO A 128 15.00 -11.05 3.23
CA PRO A 128 14.20 -11.67 2.15
C PRO A 128 13.65 -10.64 1.15
N ALA A 129 13.66 -9.35 1.51
CA ALA A 129 13.37 -8.27 0.58
C ALA A 129 14.54 -7.93 -0.36
N SER A 130 15.72 -8.54 -0.21
CA SER A 130 16.85 -8.34 -1.15
C SER A 130 16.92 -9.39 -2.26
N GLU A 131 15.98 -10.32 -2.30
CA GLU A 131 15.90 -11.35 -3.34
C GLU A 131 15.06 -10.87 -4.53
N TRP A 132 15.39 -11.37 -5.71
CA TRP A 132 14.62 -11.20 -6.94
C TRP A 132 13.89 -12.49 -7.23
N ASP A 133 12.56 -12.48 -7.12
CA ASP A 133 11.75 -13.70 -7.22
C ASP A 133 10.27 -13.34 -7.42
N ILE A 134 9.50 -14.27 -7.96
CA ILE A 134 8.05 -14.18 -8.12
C ILE A 134 7.36 -15.41 -7.54
N GLU A 135 6.36 -15.17 -6.68
CA GLU A 135 5.59 -16.23 -6.04
C GLU A 135 4.09 -15.95 -6.15
N CYS A 136 3.36 -16.84 -6.80
CA CYS A 136 1.91 -16.78 -6.92
C CYS A 136 1.24 -17.91 -6.13
N ALA A 137 0.45 -17.56 -5.11
CA ALA A 137 -0.26 -18.52 -4.28
C ALA A 137 -1.65 -18.02 -3.85
N SER A 138 -2.67 -18.86 -4.02
CA SER A 138 -4.05 -18.59 -3.57
C SER A 138 -4.63 -17.25 -4.04
N GLY A 139 -4.29 -16.81 -5.26
CA GLY A 139 -4.74 -15.54 -5.83
C GLY A 139 -4.01 -14.30 -5.30
N VAL A 140 -2.85 -14.50 -4.65
CA VAL A 140 -1.92 -13.44 -4.27
C VAL A 140 -0.59 -13.68 -5.00
N MET A 141 -0.14 -12.69 -5.76
CA MET A 141 1.17 -12.66 -6.41
C MET A 141 2.08 -11.72 -5.62
N ASN A 142 3.24 -12.22 -5.23
CA ASN A 142 4.31 -11.46 -4.58
C ASN A 142 5.50 -11.39 -5.54
N LEU A 143 5.80 -10.20 -6.02
CA LEU A 143 6.97 -9.92 -6.83
C LEU A 143 8.00 -9.21 -5.96
N ARG A 144 9.14 -9.86 -5.75
CA ARG A 144 10.30 -9.30 -5.04
C ARG A 144 11.29 -8.79 -6.07
N CYS A 145 11.65 -7.51 -5.99
CA CYS A 145 12.65 -6.88 -6.88
C CYS A 145 13.83 -6.33 -6.07
N GLY A 146 14.33 -7.13 -5.14
CA GLY A 146 15.41 -6.76 -4.25
C GLY A 146 15.19 -5.39 -3.58
N VAL A 147 16.19 -4.53 -3.69
CA VAL A 147 16.22 -3.19 -3.07
C VAL A 147 15.04 -2.28 -3.47
N HIS A 148 14.37 -2.56 -4.58
CA HIS A 148 13.24 -1.78 -5.07
C HIS A 148 11.93 -2.10 -4.33
N GLY A 149 11.91 -3.18 -3.54
CA GLY A 149 10.79 -3.57 -2.69
C GLY A 149 9.98 -4.73 -3.24
N ILE A 150 8.75 -4.86 -2.74
CA ILE A 150 7.85 -5.98 -3.05
C ILE A 150 6.53 -5.43 -3.57
N TRP A 151 6.15 -5.84 -4.77
CA TRP A 151 4.83 -5.62 -5.32
C TRP A 151 3.93 -6.78 -4.92
N VAL A 152 2.75 -6.47 -4.39
CA VAL A 152 1.74 -7.47 -4.05
C VAL A 152 0.48 -7.22 -4.87
N ILE A 153 0.10 -8.20 -5.68
CA ILE A 153 -1.14 -8.18 -6.47
C ILE A 153 -2.07 -9.23 -5.91
N ASN A 154 -3.27 -8.82 -5.54
CA ASN A 154 -4.21 -9.67 -4.83
C ASN A 154 -5.59 -9.65 -5.47
N LYS A 155 -6.11 -10.84 -5.76
CA LYS A 155 -7.48 -11.05 -6.19
C LYS A 155 -8.44 -10.81 -5.03
N GLN A 156 -9.49 -10.02 -5.27
CA GLN A 156 -10.57 -9.78 -4.33
C GLN A 156 -11.93 -10.27 -4.89
N PRO A 157 -12.18 -11.60 -4.90
CA PRO A 157 -13.40 -12.18 -5.45
C PRO A 157 -14.72 -11.61 -4.92
N PRO A 158 -14.87 -11.28 -3.62
CA PRO A 158 -16.11 -10.70 -3.10
C PRO A 158 -16.45 -9.35 -3.74
N ASN A 159 -15.43 -8.55 -4.06
CA ASN A 159 -15.59 -7.21 -4.63
C ASN A 159 -15.46 -7.18 -6.15
N LYS A 160 -15.05 -8.30 -6.77
CA LYS A 160 -14.71 -8.38 -8.20
C LYS A 160 -13.60 -7.41 -8.61
N GLN A 161 -12.61 -7.24 -7.72
CA GLN A 161 -11.50 -6.29 -7.87
C GLN A 161 -10.15 -6.98 -7.89
N ILE A 162 -9.15 -6.29 -8.43
CA ILE A 162 -7.72 -6.58 -8.21
C ILE A 162 -7.14 -5.47 -7.33
N TRP A 163 -6.37 -5.83 -6.32
CA TRP A 163 -5.68 -4.88 -5.45
C TRP A 163 -4.18 -4.95 -5.69
N LEU A 164 -3.54 -3.78 -5.78
CA LEU A 164 -2.09 -3.63 -5.87
C LEU A 164 -1.58 -2.97 -4.60
N SER A 165 -0.50 -3.48 -4.05
CA SER A 165 0.38 -2.77 -3.12
C SER A 165 1.72 -2.59 -3.80
N SER A 166 2.01 -1.37 -4.24
CA SER A 166 3.30 -1.00 -4.84
C SER A 166 4.17 -0.24 -3.82
N PRO A 167 5.49 -0.52 -3.76
CA PRO A 167 6.44 0.30 -2.99
C PRO A 167 6.61 1.72 -3.56
N LYS A 168 6.24 1.96 -4.83
CA LYS A 168 6.33 3.25 -5.51
C LYS A 168 5.04 4.05 -5.40
N SER A 169 3.91 3.51 -5.89
CA SER A 169 2.63 4.23 -5.94
C SER A 169 1.66 3.93 -4.78
N GLY A 170 2.03 3.00 -3.89
CA GLY A 170 1.23 2.63 -2.73
C GLY A 170 0.02 1.74 -3.09
N PRO A 171 -0.98 1.65 -2.20
CA PRO A 171 -2.13 0.78 -2.40
C PRO A 171 -3.13 1.35 -3.41
N LYS A 172 -3.58 0.51 -4.34
CA LYS A 172 -4.59 0.82 -5.36
C LYS A 172 -5.58 -0.34 -5.51
N ARG A 173 -6.80 -0.01 -5.90
CA ARG A 173 -7.88 -0.96 -6.16
C ARG A 173 -8.38 -0.75 -7.57
N PHE A 174 -8.51 -1.83 -8.31
CA PHE A 174 -8.91 -1.81 -9.70
C PHE A 174 -10.24 -2.51 -9.89
N ASP A 175 -11.14 -1.82 -10.56
CA ASP A 175 -12.40 -2.35 -11.06
C ASP A 175 -12.22 -2.65 -12.55
N TYR A 176 -12.95 -3.62 -13.07
CA TYR A 176 -12.88 -3.98 -14.49
C TYR A 176 -13.92 -3.18 -15.29
N ASP A 177 -13.48 -2.61 -16.41
CA ASP A 177 -14.37 -2.03 -17.42
C ASP A 177 -14.49 -3.01 -18.59
N ALA A 178 -15.70 -3.51 -18.84
CA ALA A 178 -15.96 -4.44 -19.93
C ALA A 178 -15.94 -3.76 -21.31
N ASP A 179 -16.19 -2.45 -21.37
CA ASP A 179 -16.17 -1.70 -22.63
C ASP A 179 -14.74 -1.50 -23.13
N SER A 180 -13.81 -1.18 -22.23
CA SER A 180 -12.38 -1.02 -22.54
C SER A 180 -11.57 -2.31 -22.36
N LYS A 181 -12.16 -3.34 -21.74
CA LYS A 181 -11.50 -4.59 -21.31
C LYS A 181 -10.30 -4.37 -20.38
N THR A 182 -10.34 -3.34 -19.54
CA THR A 182 -9.18 -2.94 -18.72
C THR A 182 -9.52 -2.83 -17.24
N TRP A 183 -8.52 -3.12 -16.40
CA TRP A 183 -8.57 -2.87 -14.96
C TRP A 183 -8.17 -1.42 -14.66
N PHE A 184 -9.12 -0.58 -14.22
CA PHE A 184 -8.91 0.83 -13.94
C PHE A 184 -9.02 1.15 -12.45
N CYS A 185 -8.32 2.20 -12.03
CA CYS A 185 -8.41 2.78 -10.69
C CYS A 185 -8.82 4.26 -10.82
N LEU A 186 -9.83 4.69 -10.07
CA LEU A 186 -10.13 6.12 -9.89
C LEU A 186 -9.67 6.57 -8.52
N LYS A 187 -8.78 7.55 -8.49
CA LYS A 187 -8.36 8.22 -7.26
C LYS A 187 -8.21 9.72 -7.52
N GLU A 188 -8.86 10.53 -6.68
CA GLU A 188 -8.75 12.00 -6.70
C GLU A 188 -9.09 12.69 -8.05
N GLY A 189 -9.88 12.04 -8.91
CA GLY A 189 -10.27 12.55 -10.22
C GLY A 189 -9.33 12.15 -11.36
N GLU A 190 -8.31 11.37 -11.06
CA GLU A 190 -7.38 10.77 -12.02
C GLU A 190 -7.70 9.28 -12.20
N THR A 191 -7.71 8.85 -13.46
CA THR A 191 -7.86 7.45 -13.84
C THR A 191 -6.49 6.90 -14.22
N SER A 192 -6.14 5.74 -13.67
CA SER A 192 -4.94 5.01 -14.04
C SER A 192 -5.29 3.54 -14.22
N THR A 193 -4.69 2.86 -15.19
CA THR A 193 -4.90 1.42 -15.39
C THR A 193 -3.86 0.58 -14.64
N LEU A 194 -4.20 -0.68 -14.35
CA LEU A 194 -3.27 -1.63 -13.75
C LEU A 194 -2.05 -1.85 -14.65
N HIS A 195 -2.31 -1.96 -15.96
CA HIS A 195 -1.30 -2.14 -16.99
C HIS A 195 -0.30 -0.98 -17.00
N GLU A 196 -0.76 0.27 -17.15
CA GLU A 196 0.11 1.46 -17.20
C GLU A 196 0.99 1.58 -15.95
N ILE A 197 0.41 1.36 -14.76
CA ILE A 197 1.15 1.47 -13.50
C ILE A 197 2.24 0.41 -13.42
N LEU A 198 1.92 -0.85 -13.73
CA LEU A 198 2.92 -1.92 -13.69
C LEU A 198 3.99 -1.70 -14.74
N GLN A 199 3.63 -1.40 -15.97
CA GLN A 199 4.60 -1.10 -17.03
C GLN A 199 5.56 0.03 -16.63
N GLU A 200 5.03 1.19 -16.21
CA GLU A 200 5.87 2.32 -15.82
C GLU A 200 6.79 1.99 -14.64
N GLU A 201 6.24 1.36 -13.60
CA GLU A 201 6.99 1.08 -12.38
C GLU A 201 8.09 0.03 -12.61
N LEU A 202 7.80 -0.99 -13.41
CA LEU A 202 8.73 -2.09 -13.69
C LEU A 202 9.79 -1.70 -14.70
N SER A 203 9.44 -0.93 -15.74
CA SER A 203 10.45 -0.41 -16.67
C SER A 203 11.53 0.41 -15.95
N GLN A 204 11.13 1.19 -14.95
CA GLN A 204 12.07 1.91 -14.10
C GLN A 204 12.91 1.01 -13.17
N VAL A 205 12.43 -0.20 -12.84
CA VAL A 205 13.16 -1.16 -11.98
C VAL A 205 14.17 -1.96 -12.79
N PHE A 206 13.76 -2.41 -13.98
CA PHE A 206 14.58 -3.23 -14.88
C PHE A 206 15.41 -2.41 -15.87
N ASP A 207 15.30 -1.08 -15.85
CA ASP A 207 15.92 -0.14 -16.81
C ASP A 207 15.72 -0.55 -18.28
N THR A 208 14.58 -1.20 -18.56
CA THR A 208 14.19 -1.77 -19.85
C THR A 208 12.73 -1.45 -20.15
N ASP A 209 12.36 -1.33 -21.42
CA ASP A 209 10.95 -1.17 -21.79
C ASP A 209 10.21 -2.50 -21.56
N VAL A 210 9.24 -2.51 -20.65
CA VAL A 210 8.53 -3.71 -20.22
C VAL A 210 7.15 -3.68 -20.85
N GLU A 211 6.84 -4.67 -21.68
CA GLU A 211 5.51 -4.81 -22.28
C GLU A 211 4.67 -5.76 -21.42
N VAL A 212 3.65 -5.21 -20.74
CA VAL A 212 2.77 -6.00 -19.85
C VAL A 212 1.49 -6.41 -20.60
N LEU A 213 1.42 -7.62 -21.12
CA LEU A 213 0.29 -8.05 -21.97
C LEU A 213 -0.91 -8.55 -21.14
N LEU A 214 -1.86 -7.67 -20.80
CA LEU A 214 -3.07 -8.06 -20.02
C LEU A 214 -4.33 -8.31 -20.87
N GLU A 215 -4.26 -8.13 -22.19
CA GLU A 215 -5.41 -8.31 -23.09
C GLU A 215 -5.60 -9.79 -23.45
N ASP A 216 -6.84 -10.27 -23.45
CA ASP A 216 -7.19 -11.59 -23.97
C ASP A 216 -7.10 -11.54 -25.51
N GLU A 217 -6.15 -12.28 -26.11
CA GLU A 217 -6.04 -12.48 -27.58
C GLU A 217 -7.23 -13.28 -28.15
#